data_AF-A2EUF5-F1
#
_entry.id   AF-A2EUF5-F1
#
_cell.length_a   1.000
_cell.length_b   1.000
_cell.length_c   1.000
_cell.angle_alpha   90.00
_cell.angle_beta   90.00
_cell.angle_gamma   90.00
#
_symmetry.space_group_name_H-M   'P 1'
#
loop_
_entity.id
_entity.type
_entity.pdbx_description
1 polymer ?
#
loop_
_entity_poly.entity_id
_entity_poly.type
_entity_poly.pdbx_seq_one_letter_code
_entity_poly.pdbx_strand_id
1 'polypeptide(L)'
;MDQKKQIYVAVPAFKVSGDAMDDAVLDAFAESMEIDVQKVKVLENNQNFFVFSDEINMDLATASKQIENSRNLLVNYDKSVHYITKLIRRYDTTRTKCIDVNQEVTALKTKNEELKQKLLELQKENAKRAEAVKKVEDNIRILAQKSQK
;
A
#
# COMPACT_ATOMS: atom_id res chain seq x y z
N MET A 1 29.87 12.07 44.71
CA MET A 1 30.20 10.79 44.03
C MET A 1 29.32 10.69 42.80
N ASP A 2 29.88 10.96 41.63
CA ASP A 2 29.13 10.84 40.37
C ASP A 2 28.95 9.36 40.03
N GLN A 3 27.70 8.90 40.04
CA GLN A 3 27.35 7.60 39.48
C GLN A 3 27.52 7.67 37.96
N LYS A 4 28.64 7.11 37.46
CA LYS A 4 28.81 6.85 36.03
C LYS A 4 27.66 5.95 35.58
N LYS A 5 26.72 6.51 34.80
CA LYS A 5 25.69 5.73 34.12
C LYS A 5 26.38 4.82 33.11
N GLN A 6 26.45 3.52 33.40
CA GLN A 6 26.93 2.51 32.47
C GLN A 6 25.78 2.18 31.51
N ILE A 7 26.02 2.34 30.21
CA ILE A 7 25.08 1.95 29.15
C ILE A 7 25.52 0.57 28.69
N TYR A 8 24.71 -0.45 28.96
CA TYR A 8 24.94 -1.81 28.47
C TYR A 8 24.29 -1.94 27.09
N VAL A 9 25.09 -2.28 26.08
CA VAL A 9 24.63 -2.51 24.71
C VAL A 9 24.80 -4.00 24.43
N ALA A 10 23.71 -4.68 24.06
CA ALA A 10 23.77 -6.09 23.69
C ALA A 10 24.56 -6.25 22.39
N VAL A 11 25.71 -6.92 22.47
CA VAL A 11 26.51 -7.30 21.29
C VAL A 11 25.84 -8.50 20.62
N PRO A 12 25.73 -8.53 19.28
CA PRO A 12 25.26 -9.72 18.58
C PRO A 12 26.17 -10.91 18.91
N ALA A 13 25.58 -12.01 19.32
CA ALA A 13 26.33 -13.18 19.72
C ALA A 13 27.06 -13.80 18.52
N PHE A 14 28.39 -13.92 18.61
CA PHE A 14 29.20 -14.51 17.55
C PHE A 14 29.27 -16.02 17.75
N LYS A 15 29.00 -16.78 16.69
CA LYS A 15 29.20 -18.23 16.67
C LYS A 15 30.68 -18.51 16.46
N VAL A 16 31.34 -19.07 17.47
CA VAL A 16 32.75 -19.47 17.39
C VAL A 16 32.84 -20.94 16.94
N SER A 17 33.79 -21.26 16.06
CA SER A 17 34.12 -22.65 15.70
C SER A 17 35.28 -23.14 16.55
N GLY A 18 35.00 -23.92 17.59
CA GLY A 18 35.97 -24.43 18.57
C GLY A 18 35.32 -24.73 19.92
N ASP A 19 36.10 -25.16 20.90
CA ASP A 19 35.64 -25.19 22.30
C ASP A 19 35.75 -23.77 22.87
N ALA A 20 34.63 -23.06 23.02
CA ALA A 20 34.65 -21.68 23.52
C ALA A 20 34.78 -21.59 25.06
N MET A 21 34.98 -22.74 25.73
CA MET A 21 35.44 -22.81 27.12
C MET A 21 36.98 -22.93 27.21
N ASP A 22 37.68 -23.00 26.08
CA ASP A 22 39.14 -22.92 26.03
C ASP A 22 39.60 -21.48 26.28
N ASP A 23 40.39 -21.30 27.34
CA ASP A 23 40.96 -20.00 27.74
C ASP A 23 41.71 -19.33 26.57
N ALA A 24 42.37 -20.10 25.69
CA ALA A 24 43.09 -19.55 24.54
C ALA A 24 42.16 -18.93 23.47
N VAL A 25 40.94 -19.47 23.33
CA VAL A 25 39.92 -18.93 22.40
C VAL A 25 39.30 -17.66 22.97
N LEU A 26 39.11 -17.60 24.30
CA LEU A 26 38.61 -16.41 24.99
C LEU A 26 39.64 -15.29 25.03
N ASP A 27 40.90 -15.61 25.29
CA ASP A 27 42.01 -14.65 25.24
C ASP A 27 42.16 -14.07 23.83
N ALA A 28 42.10 -14.89 22.79
CA ALA A 28 42.16 -14.42 21.40
C ALA A 28 40.96 -13.54 21.03
N PHE A 29 39.75 -13.87 21.51
CA PHE A 29 38.56 -13.05 21.31
C PHE A 29 38.69 -11.70 22.03
N ALA A 30 39.08 -11.73 23.30
CA ALA A 30 39.28 -10.55 24.13
C ALA A 30 40.38 -9.64 23.55
N GLU A 31 41.50 -10.19 23.10
CA GLU A 31 42.57 -9.46 22.43
C GLU A 31 42.08 -8.83 21.12
N SER A 32 41.36 -9.59 20.28
CA SER A 32 40.86 -9.08 18.99
C SER A 32 39.85 -7.94 19.12
N MET A 33 39.15 -7.87 20.24
CA MET A 33 38.16 -6.84 20.54
C MET A 33 38.70 -5.77 21.52
N GLU A 34 39.94 -5.93 21.99
CA GLU A 34 40.59 -5.12 23.04
C GLU A 34 39.85 -5.11 24.39
N ILE A 35 39.04 -6.13 24.67
CA ILE A 35 38.16 -6.22 25.84
C ILE A 35 38.87 -6.99 26.96
N ASP A 36 38.56 -6.67 28.22
CA ASP A 36 38.98 -7.46 29.37
C ASP A 36 38.31 -8.85 29.35
N VAL A 37 39.13 -9.92 29.32
CA VAL A 37 38.68 -11.32 29.33
C VAL A 37 37.68 -11.59 30.47
N GLN A 38 37.86 -10.95 31.64
CA GLN A 38 36.97 -11.13 32.79
C GLN A 38 35.55 -10.58 32.59
N LYS A 39 35.33 -9.76 31.55
CA LYS A 39 34.04 -9.18 31.19
C LYS A 39 33.36 -9.90 30.01
N VAL A 40 33.97 -10.98 29.55
CA VAL A 40 33.43 -11.85 28.51
C VAL A 40 32.64 -12.98 29.17
N LYS A 41 31.42 -13.22 28.69
CA LYS A 41 30.55 -14.33 29.12
C LYS A 41 30.27 -15.24 27.94
N VAL A 42 30.32 -16.54 28.17
CA VAL A 42 30.02 -17.54 27.13
C VAL A 42 28.76 -18.30 27.51
N LEU A 43 27.85 -18.46 26.57
CA LEU A 43 26.69 -19.34 26.69
C LEU A 43 26.77 -20.45 25.65
N GLU A 44 26.64 -21.70 26.11
CA GLU A 44 26.48 -22.85 25.24
C GLU A 44 24.99 -23.13 25.00
N ASN A 45 24.60 -23.26 23.74
CA ASN A 45 23.25 -23.69 23.36
C ASN A 45 23.29 -24.51 22.07
N ASN A 46 22.77 -25.74 22.11
CA ASN A 46 22.69 -26.67 20.97
C ASN A 46 24.03 -26.86 20.24
N GLN A 47 25.11 -27.17 20.97
CA GLN A 47 26.47 -27.34 20.42
C GLN A 47 27.04 -26.08 19.75
N ASN A 48 26.46 -24.90 20.01
CA ASN A 48 27.01 -23.62 19.59
C ASN A 48 27.37 -22.82 20.82
N PHE A 49 28.51 -22.14 20.75
CA PHE A 49 28.93 -21.20 21.78
C PHE A 49 28.68 -19.77 21.32
N PHE A 50 28.17 -18.97 22.25
CA PHE A 50 27.81 -17.58 22.07
C PHE A 50 28.60 -16.74 23.06
N VAL A 51 29.47 -15.87 22.53
CA VAL A 51 30.32 -14.98 23.34
C VAL A 51 29.68 -13.61 23.46
N PHE A 52 29.58 -13.12 24.70
CA PHE A 52 29.02 -11.82 25.07
C PHE A 52 30.09 -11.01 25.78
N SER A 53 30.11 -9.70 25.58
CA SER A 53 30.93 -8.78 26.37
C SER A 53 30.05 -7.73 27.02
N ASP A 54 30.35 -7.40 28.27
CA ASP A 54 29.72 -6.28 28.98
C ASP A 54 30.31 -4.90 28.55
N GLU A 55 31.34 -4.88 27.69
CA GLU A 55 31.98 -3.67 27.15
C GLU A 55 32.08 -3.69 25.61
N ILE A 56 31.84 -2.53 25.00
CA ILE A 56 32.14 -2.28 23.58
C ILE A 56 33.21 -1.20 23.55
N ASN A 57 34.42 -1.56 23.11
CA ASN A 57 35.44 -0.58 22.75
C ASN A 57 35.08 0.03 21.40
N MET A 58 34.22 1.04 21.44
CA MET A 58 33.93 1.88 20.31
C MET A 58 34.56 3.25 20.57
N ASP A 59 35.44 3.68 19.67
CA ASP A 59 35.96 5.04 19.77
C ASP A 59 34.82 6.06 19.53
N LEU A 60 35.01 7.27 20.06
CA LEU A 60 34.00 8.33 19.98
C LEU A 60 33.69 8.70 18.51
N ALA A 61 34.66 8.54 17.61
CA ALA A 61 34.51 8.83 16.19
C ALA A 61 33.54 7.87 15.50
N THR A 62 33.69 6.57 15.74
CA THR A 62 32.83 5.50 15.22
C THR A 62 31.44 5.61 15.82
N ALA A 63 31.33 5.85 17.13
CA ALA A 63 30.04 6.06 17.79
C ALA A 63 29.31 7.28 17.21
N SER A 64 30.01 8.40 17.01
CA SER A 64 29.43 9.62 16.43
C SER A 64 28.95 9.39 15.00
N LYS A 65 29.75 8.69 14.17
CA LYS A 65 29.39 8.35 12.80
C LYS A 65 28.18 7.41 12.74
N GLN A 66 28.09 6.45 13.65
CA GLN A 66 26.94 5.54 13.75
C GLN A 66 25.66 6.31 14.13
N ILE A 67 25.75 7.22 15.10
CA ILE A 67 24.62 8.09 15.50
C ILE A 67 24.17 8.96 14.33
N GLU A 68 25.09 9.55 13.57
CA GLU A 68 24.76 10.37 12.40
C GLU A 68 24.09 9.55 11.31
N ASN A 69 24.61 8.35 11.01
CA ASN A 69 23.99 7.43 10.07
C ASN A 69 22.56 7.03 10.50
N SER A 70 22.35 6.71 11.78
CA SER A 70 21.03 6.41 12.32
C SER A 70 20.07 7.60 12.23
N ARG A 71 20.54 8.83 12.49
CA ARG A 71 19.75 10.05 12.31
C ARG A 71 19.34 10.25 10.86
N ASN A 72 20.27 10.07 9.92
CA ASN A 72 19.99 10.19 8.49
C ASN A 72 18.99 9.14 8.01
N LEU A 73 19.11 7.90 8.51
CA LEU A 73 18.16 6.84 8.22
C LEU A 73 16.75 7.18 8.74
N LEU A 74 16.65 7.70 9.96
CA LEU A 74 15.37 8.11 10.55
C LEU A 74 14.71 9.23 9.74
N VAL A 75 15.47 10.26 9.34
CA VAL A 75 14.96 11.36 8.51
C VAL A 75 14.46 10.84 7.15
N ASN A 76 15.19 9.91 6.52
CA ASN A 76 14.77 9.32 5.25
C ASN A 76 13.55 8.41 5.40
N TYR A 77 13.44 7.69 6.51
CA TYR A 77 12.26 6.91 6.87
C TYR A 77 11.03 7.82 6.99
N ASP A 78 11.12 8.91 7.75
CA ASP A 78 10.01 9.86 7.94
C ASP A 78 9.55 10.48 6.62
N LYS A 79 10.50 10.86 5.74
CA LYS A 79 10.19 11.34 4.38
C LYS A 79 9.44 10.29 3.56
N SER A 80 9.87 9.03 3.65
CA SER A 80 9.24 7.92 2.91
C SER A 80 7.83 7.64 3.41
N VAL A 81 7.62 7.63 4.74
CA VAL A 81 6.30 7.47 5.37
C VAL A 81 5.36 8.60 4.96
N HIS A 82 5.84 9.84 4.98
CA HIS A 82 5.06 11.00 4.53
C HIS A 82 4.66 10.90 3.06
N TYR A 83 5.59 10.50 2.20
CA TYR A 83 5.32 10.30 0.78
C TYR A 83 4.27 9.20 0.55
N ILE A 84 4.41 8.04 1.18
CA ILE A 84 3.46 6.93 1.08
C ILE A 84 2.08 7.35 1.58
N THR A 85 2.01 8.08 2.69
CA THR A 85 0.75 8.59 3.24
C THR A 85 0.05 9.53 2.27
N LYS A 86 0.79 10.43 1.61
CA LYS A 86 0.24 11.28 0.54
C LYS A 86 -0.26 10.45 -0.65
N LEU A 87 0.46 9.39 -1.03
CA LEU A 87 0.09 8.53 -2.14
C LEU A 87 -1.23 7.79 -1.85
N ILE A 88 -1.37 7.23 -0.64
CA ILE A 88 -2.60 6.56 -0.19
C ILE A 88 -3.79 7.52 -0.25
N ARG A 89 -3.65 8.75 0.28
CA ARG A 89 -4.72 9.77 0.20
C ARG A 89 -5.13 10.11 -1.23
N ARG A 90 -4.16 10.20 -2.15
CA ARG A 90 -4.44 10.44 -3.58
C ARG A 90 -5.14 9.25 -4.23
N TYR A 91 -4.72 8.03 -3.88
CA TYR A 91 -5.36 6.81 -4.34
C TYR A 91 -6.82 6.75 -3.88
N ASP A 92 -7.08 6.99 -2.59
CA ASP A 92 -8.45 6.98 -2.05
C ASP A 92 -9.33 8.03 -2.74
N THR A 93 -8.82 9.25 -2.91
CA THR A 93 -9.54 10.32 -3.62
C THR A 93 -9.88 9.91 -5.05
N THR A 94 -8.93 9.29 -5.76
CA THR A 94 -9.12 8.85 -7.15
C THR A 94 -10.08 7.67 -7.23
N ARG A 95 -10.01 6.75 -6.27
CA ARG A 95 -10.90 5.61 -6.15
C ARG A 95 -12.34 6.07 -5.94
N THR A 96 -12.58 7.03 -5.05
CA THR A 96 -13.92 7.62 -4.84
C THR A 96 -14.45 8.24 -6.13
N LYS A 97 -13.65 9.07 -6.82
CA LYS A 97 -14.06 9.65 -8.12
C LYS A 97 -14.39 8.58 -9.16
N CYS A 98 -13.65 7.48 -9.19
CA CYS A 98 -13.91 6.37 -10.11
C CYS A 98 -15.25 5.67 -9.80
N ILE A 99 -15.57 5.51 -8.51
CA ILE A 99 -16.88 4.99 -8.07
C ILE A 99 -17.99 5.93 -8.52
N ASP A 100 -17.85 7.24 -8.29
CA ASP A 100 -18.85 8.24 -8.67
C ASP A 100 -19.11 8.24 -10.19
N VAL A 101 -18.04 8.24 -10.99
CA VAL A 101 -18.14 8.17 -12.46
C VAL A 101 -18.80 6.86 -12.91
N ASN A 102 -18.47 5.72 -12.28
CA ASN A 102 -19.12 4.46 -12.61
C ASN A 102 -20.62 4.45 -12.30
N GLN A 103 -21.03 5.09 -11.20
CA GLN A 103 -22.45 5.26 -10.87
C GLN A 103 -23.14 6.15 -11.90
N GLU A 104 -22.52 7.27 -12.30
CA GLU A 104 -23.05 8.16 -13.32
C GLU A 104 -23.19 7.46 -14.68
N VAL A 105 -22.17 6.72 -15.12
CA VAL A 105 -22.22 5.91 -16.35
C VAL A 105 -23.35 4.89 -16.29
N THR A 106 -23.57 4.26 -15.15
CA THR A 106 -24.64 3.27 -14.97
C THR A 106 -26.02 3.95 -15.05
N ALA A 107 -26.20 5.08 -14.38
CA ALA A 107 -27.44 5.86 -14.45
C ALA A 107 -27.73 6.35 -15.88
N LEU A 108 -26.72 6.85 -16.59
CA LEU A 108 -26.83 7.28 -17.98
C LEU A 108 -27.19 6.11 -18.92
N LYS A 109 -26.61 4.93 -18.72
CA LYS A 109 -26.96 3.73 -19.48
C LYS A 109 -28.43 3.34 -19.27
N THR A 110 -28.89 3.30 -18.02
CA THR A 110 -30.29 3.00 -17.70
C THR A 110 -31.22 4.02 -18.37
N LYS A 111 -30.94 5.31 -18.24
CA LYS A 111 -31.73 6.38 -18.87
C LYS A 111 -31.73 6.29 -20.40
N ASN A 112 -30.61 5.89 -21.00
CA ASN A 112 -30.52 5.69 -22.45
C ASN A 112 -31.43 4.54 -22.90
N GLU A 113 -31.45 3.42 -22.17
CA GLU A 113 -32.37 2.32 -22.50
C GLU A 113 -33.85 2.68 -22.30
N GLU A 114 -34.19 3.43 -21.25
CA GLU A 114 -35.55 3.97 -21.10
C GLU A 114 -35.95 4.87 -22.28
N LEU A 115 -35.05 5.74 -22.73
CA LEU A 115 -35.30 6.63 -23.87
C LEU A 115 -35.46 5.85 -25.18
N LYS A 116 -34.67 4.79 -25.40
CA LYS A 116 -34.83 3.90 -26.56
C LYS A 116 -36.18 3.20 -26.55
N GLN A 117 -36.64 2.72 -25.39
CA GLN A 117 -37.97 2.10 -25.27
C GLN A 117 -39.08 3.10 -25.59
N LYS A 118 -39.02 4.32 -25.01
CA LYS A 118 -39.99 5.39 -25.32
C LYS A 118 -40.01 5.77 -26.79
N LEU A 119 -38.84 5.85 -27.43
CA LEU A 119 -38.72 6.14 -28.85
C LEU A 119 -39.40 5.04 -29.70
N LEU A 120 -39.21 3.78 -29.32
CA LEU A 120 -39.82 2.64 -30.00
C LEU A 120 -41.35 2.61 -29.83
N GLU A 121 -41.86 2.98 -28.66
CA GLU A 121 -43.30 3.16 -28.41
C GLU A 121 -43.89 4.29 -29.25
N LEU A 122 -43.25 5.45 -29.28
CA LEU A 122 -43.70 6.59 -30.10
C LEU A 122 -43.69 6.27 -31.59
N GLN A 123 -42.69 5.53 -32.07
CA GLN A 123 -42.65 5.06 -33.46
C GLN A 123 -43.82 4.13 -33.78
N LYS A 124 -44.17 3.20 -32.87
CA LYS A 124 -45.35 2.33 -33.02
C LYS A 124 -46.64 3.13 -33.03
N GLU A 125 -46.77 4.12 -32.14
CA GLU A 125 -47.96 4.97 -32.08
C GLU A 125 -48.12 5.81 -33.37
N ASN A 126 -47.04 6.42 -33.85
CA ASN A 126 -47.05 7.16 -35.10
C ASN A 126 -47.38 6.29 -36.31
N ALA A 127 -46.89 5.04 -36.37
CA ALA A 127 -47.27 4.10 -37.42
C ALA A 127 -48.77 3.78 -37.40
N LYS A 128 -49.36 3.56 -36.21
CA LYS A 128 -50.81 3.36 -36.05
C LYS A 128 -51.61 4.60 -36.48
N ARG A 129 -51.15 5.79 -36.09
CA ARG A 129 -51.79 7.05 -36.49
C ARG A 129 -51.73 7.25 -38.00
N ALA A 130 -50.59 6.98 -38.65
CA ALA A 130 -50.45 7.07 -40.09
C ALA A 130 -51.41 6.11 -40.83
N GLU A 131 -51.57 4.88 -40.34
CA GLU A 131 -52.52 3.93 -40.92
C GLU A 131 -53.99 4.40 -40.75
N ALA A 132 -54.33 4.97 -39.59
CA ALA A 132 -55.67 5.52 -39.35
C ALA A 132 -55.97 6.72 -40.27
N VAL A 133 -55.00 7.63 -40.44
CA VAL A 133 -55.13 8.77 -41.37
C VAL A 133 -55.37 8.27 -42.80
N LYS A 134 -54.60 7.29 -43.26
CA LYS A 134 -54.77 6.72 -44.60
C LYS A 134 -56.17 6.11 -44.81
N LYS A 135 -56.71 5.40 -43.81
CA LYS A 135 -58.10 4.87 -43.86
C LYS A 135 -59.13 5.99 -43.94
N VAL A 136 -58.92 7.10 -43.22
CA VAL A 136 -59.82 8.26 -43.29
C VAL A 136 -59.74 8.93 -44.67
N GLU A 137 -58.54 9.11 -45.23
CA GLU A 137 -58.35 9.66 -46.58
C GLU A 137 -59.04 8.79 -47.64
N ASP A 138 -58.87 7.47 -47.57
CA ASP A 138 -59.52 6.51 -48.46
C ASP A 138 -61.04 6.61 -48.36
N ASN A 139 -61.59 6.69 -47.15
CA ASN A 139 -63.04 6.86 -46.93
C ASN A 139 -63.58 8.17 -47.50
N ILE A 140 -62.87 9.29 -47.32
CA ILE A 140 -63.24 10.59 -47.89
C ILE A 140 -63.26 10.50 -49.42
N ARG A 141 -62.25 9.86 -50.02
CA ARG A 141 -62.18 9.68 -51.48
C ARG A 141 -63.36 8.87 -52.01
N ILE A 142 -63.73 7.78 -51.33
CA ILE A 142 -64.89 6.95 -51.68
C ILE A 142 -66.20 7.75 -51.59
N LEU A 143 -66.37 8.57 -50.55
CA LEU A 143 -67.57 9.40 -50.38
C LEU A 143 -67.67 10.49 -51.46
N ALA A 144 -66.56 11.18 -51.77
CA ALA A 144 -66.51 12.19 -52.81
C ALA A 144 -66.87 11.61 -54.20
N GLN A 145 -66.41 10.39 -54.51
CA GLN A 145 -66.77 9.68 -55.74
C GLN A 145 -68.24 9.27 -55.78
N LYS A 146 -68.84 8.91 -54.64
CA LYS A 146 -70.28 8.59 -54.56
C LYS A 146 -71.16 9.83 -54.71
N SER A 147 -70.73 11.00 -54.27
CA SER A 147 -71.51 12.25 -54.40
C SER A 147 -71.51 12.86 -55.82
N GLN A 148 -70.72 12.33 -56.75
CA GLN A 148 -70.64 12.79 -58.14
C GLN A 148 -71.45 11.91 -59.12
N LYS A 149 -72.13 10.87 -58.62
CA LYS A 149 -73.08 10.03 -59.37
C LYS A 149 -74.50 10.33 -58.90
#